data_AF-A0A3N4LQZ1-F1
#
_entry.id   AF-A0A3N4LQZ1-F1
#
_cell.length_a   1.000
_cell.length_b   1.000
_cell.length_c   1.000
_cell.angle_alpha   90.00
_cell.angle_beta   90.00
_cell.angle_gamma   90.00
#
_symmetry.space_group_name_H-M   'P 1'
#
loop_
_entity.id
_entity.type
_entity.pdbx_description
1 polymer ?
#
loop_
_entity_poly.entity_id
_entity_poly.type
_entity_poly.pdbx_seq_one_letter_code
_entity_poly.pdbx_strand_id
1 'polypeptide(L)'
;QPTLAKILSNQAPPPYTLSAFMGYLSQNHCLETLEFTMDASRYRKHFNSLHPANGGLMTPDSVSCQYMRMLWQRLLDAYIAPDAPREVNLPSGIRENLLNIPNQRTPPPPESLDPAVNIIYELMEESVLMPFLSLRGSGQNSSTPWESQSSENLYMRDERVLR
;
A
#
# COMPACT_ATOMS: atom_id res chain seq x y z
N GLN A 1 -8.52 18.40 8.93
CA GLN A 1 -8.11 17.51 7.82
C GLN A 1 -8.72 16.12 8.04
N PRO A 2 -9.02 15.35 6.98
CA PRO A 2 -9.50 13.97 7.13
C PRO A 2 -8.42 13.06 7.71
N THR A 3 -8.83 12.07 8.50
CA THR A 3 -7.94 11.04 9.08
C THR A 3 -7.68 9.93 8.08
N LEU A 4 -6.58 9.16 8.27
CA LEU A 4 -6.28 7.99 7.44
C LEU A 4 -7.46 7.02 7.38
N ALA A 5 -8.04 6.70 8.53
CA ALA A 5 -9.21 5.81 8.63
C ALA A 5 -10.41 6.29 7.77
N LYS A 6 -10.67 7.60 7.69
CA LYS A 6 -11.76 8.14 6.85
C LYS A 6 -11.43 8.07 5.35
N ILE A 7 -10.17 8.24 4.98
CA ILE A 7 -9.71 8.11 3.60
C ILE A 7 -9.76 6.65 3.17
N LEU A 8 -9.24 5.72 3.98
CA LEU A 8 -9.20 4.28 3.69
C LEU A 8 -10.60 3.65 3.63
N SER A 9 -11.55 4.16 4.41
CA SER A 9 -12.96 3.76 4.34
C SER A 9 -13.76 4.47 3.24
N ASN A 10 -13.10 5.32 2.43
CA ASN A 10 -13.69 6.15 1.38
C ASN A 10 -14.86 7.04 1.87
N GLN A 11 -14.78 7.51 3.11
CA GLN A 11 -15.75 8.41 3.75
C GLN A 11 -15.27 9.88 3.78
N ALA A 12 -14.03 10.13 3.38
CA ALA A 12 -13.51 11.48 3.22
C ALA A 12 -14.05 12.12 1.93
N PRO A 13 -14.46 13.41 1.97
CA PRO A 13 -14.96 14.10 0.78
C PRO A 13 -13.82 14.39 -0.21
N PRO A 14 -14.14 14.65 -1.50
CA PRO A 14 -13.17 15.21 -2.44
C PRO A 14 -12.48 16.47 -1.88
N PRO A 15 -11.18 16.68 -2.14
CA PRO A 15 -10.27 15.88 -2.98
C PRO A 15 -9.59 14.68 -2.28
N TYR A 16 -9.99 14.31 -1.06
CA TYR A 16 -9.29 13.33 -0.20
C TYR A 16 -9.87 11.91 -0.30
N THR A 17 -10.31 11.49 -1.48
CA THR A 17 -10.93 10.17 -1.67
C THR A 17 -9.90 9.04 -1.59
N LEU A 18 -10.37 7.79 -1.38
CA LEU A 18 -9.49 6.62 -1.41
C LEU A 18 -8.72 6.53 -2.74
N SER A 19 -9.41 6.76 -3.87
CA SER A 19 -8.80 6.74 -5.19
C SER A 19 -7.69 7.80 -5.34
N ALA A 20 -7.91 9.01 -4.84
CA ALA A 20 -6.91 10.06 -4.86
C ALA A 20 -5.67 9.71 -4.01
N PHE A 21 -5.89 9.04 -2.87
CA PHE A 21 -4.81 8.58 -1.99
C PHE A 21 -4.03 7.40 -2.59
N MET A 22 -4.71 6.42 -3.20
CA MET A 22 -4.07 5.32 -3.93
C MET A 22 -3.21 5.83 -5.09
N GLY A 23 -3.72 6.81 -5.85
CA GLY A 23 -2.94 7.45 -6.91
C GLY A 23 -1.68 8.15 -6.38
N TYR A 24 -1.79 8.82 -5.23
CA TYR A 24 -0.64 9.43 -4.56
C TYR A 24 0.39 8.38 -4.10
N LEU A 25 -0.05 7.33 -3.41
CA LEU A 25 0.81 6.23 -2.97
C LEU A 25 1.56 5.57 -4.13
N SER A 26 0.87 5.35 -5.25
CA SER A 26 1.47 4.76 -6.46
C SER A 26 2.56 5.66 -7.05
N GLN A 27 2.35 6.98 -7.09
CA GLN A 27 3.33 7.93 -7.61
C GLN A 27 4.57 8.08 -6.71
N ASN A 28 4.41 7.84 -5.41
CA ASN A 28 5.49 7.97 -4.43
C ASN A 28 6.14 6.62 -4.06
N HIS A 29 5.82 5.55 -4.79
CA HIS A 29 6.34 4.20 -4.52
C HIS A 29 6.10 3.74 -3.08
N CYS A 30 4.89 3.97 -2.56
CA CYS A 30 4.48 3.55 -1.22
C CYS A 30 3.21 2.68 -1.23
N LEU A 31 2.75 2.24 -2.40
CA LEU A 31 1.48 1.52 -2.56
C LEU A 31 1.47 0.19 -1.81
N GLU A 32 2.63 -0.45 -1.68
CA GLU A 32 2.83 -1.70 -0.97
C GLU A 32 2.39 -1.63 0.50
N THR A 33 2.49 -0.47 1.15
CA THR A 33 2.02 -0.27 2.53
C THR A 33 0.50 -0.46 2.65
N LEU A 34 -0.26 0.08 1.70
CA LEU A 34 -1.70 -0.08 1.64
C LEU A 34 -2.07 -1.50 1.20
N GLU A 35 -1.39 -2.06 0.21
CA GLU A 35 -1.63 -3.43 -0.26
C GLU A 35 -1.42 -4.46 0.86
N PHE A 36 -0.34 -4.33 1.64
CA PHE A 36 -0.05 -5.19 2.78
C PHE A 36 -1.19 -5.17 3.80
N THR A 37 -1.66 -3.99 4.23
CA THR A 37 -2.76 -3.90 5.21
C THR A 37 -4.07 -4.48 4.68
N MET A 38 -4.36 -4.31 3.38
CA MET A 38 -5.54 -4.89 2.74
C MET A 38 -5.44 -6.42 2.63
N ASP A 39 -4.28 -6.96 2.25
CA ASP A 39 -4.05 -8.39 2.16
C ASP A 39 -4.06 -9.07 3.54
N ALA A 40 -3.49 -8.43 4.57
CA ALA A 40 -3.59 -8.88 5.95
C ALA A 40 -5.05 -8.93 6.43
N SER A 41 -5.86 -7.92 6.09
CA SER A 41 -7.29 -7.91 6.38
C SER A 41 -8.05 -9.04 5.66
N ARG A 42 -7.71 -9.33 4.40
CA ARG A 42 -8.28 -10.45 3.63
C ARG A 42 -7.92 -11.79 4.26
N TYR A 43 -6.66 -11.98 4.64
CA TYR A 43 -6.21 -13.18 5.37
C TYR A 43 -7.02 -13.40 6.64
N ARG A 44 -7.16 -12.36 7.47
CA ARG A 44 -7.99 -12.40 8.70
C ARG A 44 -9.44 -12.79 8.42
N LYS A 45 -10.07 -12.20 7.40
CA LYS A 45 -11.45 -12.53 7.00
C LYS A 45 -11.58 -13.99 6.57
N HIS A 46 -10.67 -14.50 5.75
CA HIS A 46 -10.67 -15.90 5.33
C HIS A 46 -10.44 -16.85 6.50
N PHE A 47 -9.46 -16.56 7.35
CA PHE A 47 -9.16 -17.35 8.55
C PHE A 47 -10.38 -17.50 9.46
N ASN A 48 -11.07 -16.39 9.73
CA ASN A 48 -12.25 -16.35 10.59
C ASN A 48 -13.46 -17.05 9.95
N SER A 49 -13.62 -16.96 8.63
CA SER A 49 -14.71 -17.66 7.92
C SER A 49 -14.56 -19.19 7.93
N LEU A 50 -13.33 -19.67 8.06
CA LEU A 50 -12.99 -21.09 8.07
C LEU A 50 -12.94 -21.67 9.49
N HIS A 51 -12.89 -20.83 10.53
CA HIS A 51 -13.01 -21.29 11.90
C HIS A 51 -14.47 -21.70 12.17
N PRO A 52 -14.72 -22.99 12.52
CA PRO A 52 -16.04 -23.43 12.92
C PRO A 52 -16.54 -22.59 14.09
N ALA A 53 -17.80 -22.17 14.06
CA ALA A 53 -18.46 -21.44 15.14
C ALA A 53 -18.37 -22.16 16.52
N ASN A 54 -18.02 -23.45 16.52
CA ASN A 54 -17.90 -24.30 17.70
C ASN A 54 -16.45 -24.45 18.21
N GLY A 55 -15.50 -23.65 17.71
CA GLY A 55 -14.10 -23.66 18.20
C GLY A 55 -13.28 -24.88 17.74
N GLY A 56 -13.68 -25.55 16.66
CA GLY A 56 -12.92 -26.67 16.10
C GLY A 56 -11.64 -26.21 15.39
N LEU A 57 -10.52 -26.88 15.63
CA LEU A 57 -9.26 -26.61 14.93
C LEU A 57 -9.36 -27.02 13.45
N MET A 58 -8.72 -26.24 12.56
CA MET A 58 -8.56 -26.67 11.17
C MET A 58 -7.76 -27.98 11.11
N THR A 59 -8.25 -28.96 10.37
CA THR A 59 -7.50 -30.20 10.15
C THR A 59 -6.32 -29.93 9.23
N PRO A 60 -5.08 -30.34 9.58
CA PRO A 60 -3.87 -30.04 8.81
C PRO A 60 -3.93 -30.41 7.33
N ASP A 61 -4.59 -31.54 7.01
CA ASP A 61 -4.67 -32.07 5.65
C ASP A 61 -5.85 -31.50 4.85
N SER A 62 -6.70 -30.67 5.45
CA SER A 62 -7.80 -30.05 4.71
C SER A 62 -7.29 -29.07 3.66
N VAL A 63 -7.99 -29.01 2.52
CA VAL A 63 -7.73 -28.04 1.45
C VAL A 63 -7.78 -26.60 1.97
N SER A 64 -8.71 -26.30 2.87
CA SER A 64 -8.84 -24.99 3.51
C SER A 64 -7.61 -24.64 4.36
N CYS A 65 -7.07 -25.58 5.15
CA CYS A 65 -5.85 -25.37 5.91
C CYS A 65 -4.65 -25.11 5.00
N GLN A 66 -4.47 -25.93 3.96
CA GLN A 66 -3.40 -25.76 2.98
C GLN A 66 -3.47 -24.42 2.25
N TYR A 67 -4.67 -24.01 1.84
CA TYR A 67 -4.90 -22.71 1.22
C TYR A 67 -4.52 -21.54 2.16
N MET A 68 -4.95 -21.60 3.42
CA MET A 68 -4.61 -20.56 4.40
C MET A 68 -3.11 -20.48 4.66
N ARG A 69 -2.42 -21.62 4.75
CA ARG A 69 -0.96 -21.67 4.88
C ARG A 69 -0.26 -21.06 3.68
N MET A 70 -0.78 -21.30 2.47
CA MET A 70 -0.28 -20.68 1.25
C MET A 70 -0.49 -19.16 1.24
N LEU A 71 -1.66 -18.67 1.69
CA LEU A 71 -1.91 -17.23 1.82
C LEU A 71 -0.95 -16.56 2.83
N TRP A 72 -0.73 -17.19 3.98
CA TRP A 72 0.24 -16.71 4.96
C TRP A 72 1.64 -16.60 4.35
N GLN A 73 2.09 -17.65 3.66
CA GLN A 73 3.42 -17.65 3.03
C GLN A 73 3.53 -16.56 1.97
N ARG A 74 2.50 -16.36 1.14
CA ARG A 74 2.48 -15.30 0.13
C ARG A 74 2.54 -13.90 0.74
N LEU A 75 1.93 -13.67 1.90
CA LEU A 75 2.06 -12.40 2.62
C LEU A 75 3.52 -12.17 3.01
N LEU A 76 4.18 -13.18 3.59
CA LEU A 76 5.57 -13.06 3.99
C LEU A 76 6.51 -12.83 2.79
N ASP A 77 6.38 -13.65 1.75
CA ASP A 77 7.25 -13.57 0.56
C ASP A 77 7.07 -12.27 -0.22
N ALA A 78 5.88 -11.67 -0.19
CA ALA A 78 5.60 -10.43 -0.91
C ALA A 78 6.05 -9.18 -0.13
N TYR A 79 5.84 -9.16 1.20
CA TYR A 79 5.91 -7.92 1.99
C TYR A 79 6.94 -7.95 3.13
N ILE A 80 7.34 -9.12 3.63
CA ILE A 80 8.10 -9.24 4.90
C ILE A 80 9.51 -9.78 4.68
N ALA A 81 9.69 -10.74 3.77
CA ALA A 81 10.99 -11.34 3.51
C ALA A 81 12.00 -10.27 3.06
N PRO A 82 13.28 -10.38 3.43
CA PRO A 82 14.32 -9.51 2.89
C PRO A 82 14.35 -9.57 1.36
N ASP A 83 14.52 -8.42 0.72
CA ASP A 83 14.56 -8.27 -0.73
C ASP A 83 13.23 -8.68 -1.42
N ALA A 84 12.13 -8.72 -0.67
CA ALA A 84 10.83 -9.00 -1.22
C ALA A 84 10.42 -7.91 -2.24
N PRO A 85 9.69 -8.27 -3.32
CA PRO A 85 9.36 -7.33 -4.39
C PRO A 85 8.49 -6.15 -3.94
N ARG A 86 7.80 -6.29 -2.79
CA ARG A 86 6.98 -5.27 -2.14
C ARG A 86 7.32 -5.18 -0.66
N GLU A 87 8.60 -5.34 -0.30
CA GLU A 87 9.06 -5.27 1.09
C GLU A 87 8.57 -3.98 1.77
N VAL A 88 7.83 -4.13 2.87
CA VAL A 88 7.37 -2.99 3.67
C VAL A 88 8.41 -2.64 4.73
N ASN A 89 8.54 -1.35 5.03
CA ASN A 89 9.52 -0.87 6.00
C ASN A 89 9.12 -1.26 7.44
N LEU A 90 9.68 -2.36 7.94
CA LEU A 90 9.47 -2.86 9.30
C LEU A 90 10.79 -2.99 10.06
N PRO A 91 10.80 -2.73 11.39
CA PRO A 91 11.94 -3.04 12.25
C PRO A 91 12.34 -4.52 12.13
N SER A 92 13.64 -4.79 12.13
CA SER A 92 14.18 -6.15 11.95
C SER A 92 13.59 -7.16 12.93
N GLY A 93 13.45 -6.79 14.21
CA GLY A 93 12.86 -7.68 15.22
C GLY A 93 11.41 -8.09 14.91
N ILE A 94 10.59 -7.19 14.37
CA ILE A 94 9.19 -7.51 13.99
C ILE A 94 9.16 -8.45 12.79
N ARG A 95 10.04 -8.19 11.82
CA ARG A 95 10.21 -9.03 10.63
C ARG A 95 10.67 -10.45 11.00
N GLU A 96 11.74 -10.55 11.78
CA GLU A 96 12.28 -11.83 12.24
C GLU A 96 11.23 -12.62 13.03
N ASN A 97 10.47 -11.96 13.91
CA ASN A 97 9.40 -12.60 14.64
C ASN A 97 8.35 -13.22 13.71
N LEU A 98 7.92 -12.49 12.67
CA LEU A 98 6.96 -12.99 11.67
C LEU A 98 7.50 -14.16 10.85
N LEU A 99 8.75 -14.07 10.40
CA LEU A 99 9.40 -15.10 9.59
C LEU A 99 9.63 -16.41 10.39
N ASN A 100 9.77 -16.30 11.71
CA ASN A 100 9.97 -17.45 12.60
C ASN A 100 8.67 -18.16 13.00
N ILE A 101 7.50 -17.66 12.60
CA ILE A 101 6.22 -18.28 12.98
C ILE A 101 6.01 -19.59 12.19
N PRO A 102 5.79 -20.73 12.87
CA PRO A 102 5.54 -22.00 12.19
C PRO A 102 4.27 -21.99 11.34
N ASN A 103 4.37 -22.45 10.09
CA ASN A 103 3.28 -22.54 9.12
C ASN A 103 3.18 -23.94 8.45
N GLN A 104 3.75 -24.98 9.08
CA GLN A 104 3.88 -26.33 8.49
C GLN A 104 2.69 -27.25 8.75
N ARG A 105 1.91 -27.03 9.81
CA ARG A 105 0.75 -27.89 10.14
C ARG A 105 -0.56 -27.15 10.04
N THR A 106 -0.61 -25.95 10.63
CA THR A 106 -1.77 -25.07 10.64
C THR A 106 -1.34 -23.66 10.29
N PRO A 107 -2.21 -22.86 9.66
CA PRO A 107 -1.93 -21.46 9.40
C PRO A 107 -1.82 -20.68 10.72
N PRO A 108 -0.92 -19.68 10.81
CA PRO A 108 -0.84 -18.82 11.99
C PRO A 108 -2.11 -17.99 12.23
N PRO A 109 -2.42 -17.65 13.48
CA PRO A 109 -3.54 -16.78 13.80
C PRO A 109 -3.31 -15.37 13.22
N PRO A 110 -4.35 -14.70 12.69
CA PRO A 110 -4.21 -13.40 12.04
C PRO A 110 -3.71 -12.29 12.98
N GLU A 111 -3.90 -12.43 14.29
CA GLU A 111 -3.36 -11.54 15.32
C GLU A 111 -1.83 -11.47 15.30
N SER A 112 -1.18 -12.49 14.75
CA SER A 112 0.27 -12.49 14.56
C SER A 112 0.76 -11.36 13.66
N LEU A 113 -0.09 -10.83 12.77
CA LEU A 113 0.24 -9.72 11.87
C LEU A 113 0.04 -8.35 12.51
N ASP A 114 -0.66 -8.25 13.65
CA ASP A 114 -1.09 -6.98 14.23
C ASP A 114 0.09 -6.02 14.54
N PRO A 115 1.23 -6.48 15.10
CA PRO A 115 2.36 -5.59 15.32
C PRO A 115 2.88 -4.95 14.03
N ALA A 116 2.99 -5.72 12.95
CA ALA A 116 3.44 -5.21 11.66
C ALA A 116 2.39 -4.29 11.04
N VAL A 117 1.11 -4.67 11.06
CA VAL A 117 0.01 -3.86 10.52
C VAL A 117 -0.06 -2.50 11.22
N ASN A 118 0.08 -2.46 12.55
CA ASN A 118 0.06 -1.22 13.33
C ASN A 118 1.23 -0.30 12.95
N ILE A 119 2.46 -0.84 12.85
CA ILE A 119 3.63 -0.05 12.43
C ILE A 119 3.43 0.51 11.02
N ILE A 120 2.89 -0.28 10.09
CA ILE A 120 2.63 0.21 8.73
C ILE A 120 1.54 1.29 8.71
N TYR A 121 0.52 1.22 9.56
CA TYR A 121 -0.43 2.31 9.72
C TYR A 121 0.22 3.57 10.28
N GLU A 122 1.05 3.45 11.32
CA GLU A 122 1.82 4.58 11.88
C GLU A 122 2.71 5.22 10.81
N LEU A 123 3.45 4.41 10.05
CA LEU A 123 4.29 4.90 8.95
C LEU A 123 3.46 5.57 7.85
N MET A 124 2.31 5.02 7.46
CA MET A 124 1.42 5.68 6.49
C MET A 124 0.91 7.03 6.99
N GLU A 125 0.60 7.15 8.28
CA GLU A 125 0.18 8.43 8.88
C GLU A 125 1.31 9.46 8.91
N GLU A 126 2.50 9.07 9.35
CA GLU A 126 3.62 9.99 9.52
C GLU A 126 4.29 10.37 8.19
N SER A 127 4.50 9.40 7.30
CA SER A 127 5.33 9.59 6.10
C SER A 127 4.56 9.90 4.83
N VAL A 128 3.28 9.53 4.74
CA VAL A 128 2.49 9.65 3.50
C VAL A 128 1.29 10.59 3.67
N LEU A 129 0.54 10.46 4.76
CA LEU A 129 -0.72 11.19 4.92
C LEU A 129 -0.49 12.71 4.99
N MET A 130 0.48 13.17 5.78
CA MET A 130 0.72 14.60 5.95
C MET A 130 1.15 15.32 4.66
N PRO A 131 2.07 14.76 3.84
CA PRO A 131 2.35 15.28 2.50
C PRO A 131 1.14 15.28 1.57
N PHE A 132 0.35 14.20 1.56
CA PHE A 132 -0.86 14.09 0.74
C PHE A 132 -1.88 15.19 1.07
N LEU A 133 -2.12 15.41 2.37
CA LEU A 133 -3.05 16.44 2.85
C LEU A 133 -2.57 17.85 2.49
N SER A 134 -1.27 18.10 2.58
CA SER A 134 -0.68 19.39 2.18
C SER A 134 -0.86 19.65 0.69
N LEU A 135 -0.55 18.67 -0.17
CA LEU A 135 -0.65 18.78 -1.62
C LEU A 135 -2.10 19.05 -2.09
N ARG A 136 -3.07 18.37 -1.48
CA ARG A 136 -4.49 18.49 -1.84
C ARG A 136 -5.18 19.69 -1.17
N GLY A 137 -4.73 20.09 0.02
CA GLY A 137 -5.26 21.22 0.76
C GLY A 137 -4.78 22.57 0.24
N SER A 138 -3.60 22.63 -0.37
CA SER A 138 -3.03 23.87 -0.93
C SER A 138 -3.58 24.25 -2.31
N GLY A 139 -4.60 23.55 -2.83
CA GLY A 139 -5.26 23.92 -4.09
C GLY A 139 -4.30 24.07 -5.27
N GLN A 140 -3.38 23.13 -5.48
CA GLN A 140 -2.61 23.13 -6.72
C GLN A 140 -3.55 22.81 -7.90
N ASN A 141 -4.04 23.90 -8.51
CA ASN A 141 -4.19 24.02 -9.95
C ASN A 141 -2.87 23.55 -10.58
N SER A 142 -2.75 22.28 -10.94
CA SER A 142 -1.82 21.86 -11.97
C SER A 142 -2.38 22.32 -13.32
N SER A 143 -2.48 23.63 -13.52
CA SER A 143 -2.49 24.20 -14.86
C SER A 143 -1.07 24.01 -15.37
N THR A 144 -0.84 22.95 -16.15
CA THR A 144 0.34 22.84 -17.00
C THR A 144 0.44 24.10 -17.87
N PRO A 145 1.47 24.95 -17.74
CA PRO A 145 1.76 25.98 -18.73
C PRO A 145 2.64 25.32 -19.80
N TRP A 146 2.02 24.53 -20.67
CA TRP A 146 2.56 24.37 -22.02
C TRP A 146 1.61 25.12 -22.94
N GLU A 147 1.69 26.44 -22.89
CA GLU A 147 1.32 27.22 -24.06
C GLU A 147 2.21 26.74 -25.20
N SER A 148 1.58 26.10 -26.19
CA SER A 148 2.14 25.87 -27.50
C SER A 148 2.64 27.21 -28.05
N GLN A 149 3.91 27.52 -27.81
CA GLN A 149 4.62 28.48 -28.64
C GLN A 149 4.70 27.85 -30.02
N SER A 150 3.89 28.40 -30.91
CA SER A 150 3.86 28.17 -32.34
C SER A 150 5.28 28.24 -32.91
N SER A 151 5.77 27.08 -33.38
CA SER A 151 7.04 26.91 -34.08
C SER A 151 7.02 27.48 -35.51
N GLU A 152 6.49 28.70 -35.71
CA GLU A 152 6.20 29.22 -37.05
C GLU A 152 6.64 30.68 -37.26
N ASN A 153 7.60 31.18 -36.46
CA ASN A 153 8.17 32.53 -36.67
C ASN A 153 9.70 32.62 -36.59
N LEU A 154 10.44 31.49 -36.61
CA LEU A 154 11.91 31.49 -36.48
C LEU A 154 12.66 31.11 -37.77
N TYR A 155 12.08 31.37 -38.94
CA TYR A 155 12.77 31.21 -40.24
C TYR A 155 12.38 32.32 -41.22
N MET A 156 12.59 33.60 -40.89
CA MET A 156 12.64 34.68 -41.91
C MET A 156 13.28 35.96 -41.35
N ARG A 157 14.41 35.86 -40.64
CA ARG A 157 15.18 37.06 -40.30
C ARG A 157 16.63 36.75 -39.92
N ASP A 158 17.49 36.62 -40.92
CA ASP A 158 18.81 37.27 -41.01
C ASP A 158 19.69 36.49 -41.99
N GLU A 159 19.84 37.01 -43.22
CA GLU A 159 21.09 36.93 -43.99
C GLU A 159 21.03 37.98 -45.12
N ARG A 160 21.12 39.24 -44.74
CA ARG A 160 21.76 40.24 -45.60
C ARG A 160 22.84 40.94 -44.79
N VAL A 161 23.98 41.09 -45.46
CA VAL A 161 25.14 41.91 -45.12
C VAL A 161 26.23 41.18 -44.32
N LEU A 162 27.22 40.64 -45.04
CA LEU A 162 28.60 41.13 -44.95
C LEU A 162 29.46 40.59 -46.11
N ARG A 163 29.82 41.53 -47.01
CA ARG A 163 30.92 41.53 -47.99
C ARG A 163 30.74 40.78 -49.31
#